data_AF-A0A2U1ZXR4-F1
#
_entry.id   AF-A0A2U1ZXR4-F1
#
_cell.length_a   1.000
_cell.length_b   1.000
_cell.length_c   1.000
_cell.angle_alpha   90.00
_cell.angle_beta   90.00
_cell.angle_gamma   90.00
#
_symmetry.space_group_name_H-M   'P 1'
#
loop_
_entity.id
_entity.type
_entity.pdbx_description
1 polymer ?
#
loop_
_entity_poly.entity_id
_entity_poly.type
_entity_poly.pdbx_seq_one_letter_code
_entity_poly.pdbx_strand_id
1 'polypeptide(L)'
;MSIPSGAVEIPARVRALARGDRLTPVWRNGLGGLTFRAEGGDAGGSAPTRYLKWGPWNAETSMAAEAERLVWAGRYTRVPEVLEHGADGEHEWLVTAAVAGRSAVDPRWLADPATAVRVVGEGLRALHDALPVADCPFDWGVHARVANALQRGIEVPEELLEPPSIDRLVVCHGDACVPNTLVHDDGAWAGHVDLGALGVADRWADLAVAAMSTGWNYGPGWSDALIAAYGVEPDPLRQAYYADLWNAT
;
A
#
# COMPACT_ATOMS: atom_id res chain seq x y z
N MET A 1 -4.64 12.22 1.80
CA MET A 1 -4.12 11.47 2.97
C MET A 1 -2.79 12.08 3.38
N SER A 2 -2.44 12.07 4.65
CA SER A 2 -1.20 12.73 5.11
C SER A 2 -0.75 12.25 6.49
N ILE A 3 0.50 12.57 6.83
CA ILE A 3 1.01 12.51 8.20
C ILE A 3 0.32 13.63 9.01
N PRO A 4 -0.34 13.32 10.16
CA PRO A 4 -0.98 14.35 10.98
C PRO A 4 0.02 15.36 11.55
N SER A 5 -0.28 16.66 11.44
CA SER A 5 0.56 17.77 11.95
C SER A 5 0.12 18.34 13.31
N GLY A 6 -0.99 17.86 13.87
CA GLY A 6 -1.59 18.33 15.12
C GLY A 6 -1.95 17.20 16.08
N ALA A 7 -2.51 17.56 17.24
CA ALA A 7 -2.96 16.59 18.23
C ALA A 7 -4.02 15.64 17.64
N VAL A 8 -3.79 14.33 17.75
CA VAL A 8 -4.73 13.29 17.32
C VAL A 8 -5.29 12.64 18.57
N GLU A 9 -6.63 12.62 18.68
CA GLU A 9 -7.29 11.82 19.71
C GLU A 9 -7.04 10.34 19.43
N ILE A 10 -6.48 9.63 20.42
CA ILE A 10 -6.17 8.21 20.30
C ILE A 10 -7.38 7.40 20.78
N PRO A 11 -8.01 6.56 19.95
CA PRO A 11 -9.15 5.74 20.37
C PRO A 11 -8.82 4.81 21.55
N ALA A 12 -9.79 4.53 22.42
CA ALA A 12 -9.59 3.64 23.57
C ALA A 12 -9.09 2.25 23.16
N ARG A 13 -9.61 1.71 22.05
CA ARG A 13 -9.15 0.45 21.44
C ARG A 13 -7.65 0.51 21.08
N VAL A 14 -7.19 1.60 20.45
CA VAL A 14 -5.79 1.80 20.09
C VAL A 14 -4.90 1.87 21.33
N ARG A 15 -5.33 2.58 22.39
CA ARG A 15 -4.58 2.62 23.67
C ARG A 15 -4.44 1.23 24.31
N ALA A 16 -5.50 0.42 24.26
CA ALA A 16 -5.45 -0.94 24.76
C ALA A 16 -4.48 -1.82 23.94
N LEU A 17 -4.53 -1.73 22.61
CA LEU A 17 -3.63 -2.46 21.69
C LEU A 17 -2.16 -2.02 21.83
N ALA A 18 -1.93 -0.76 22.22
CA ALA A 18 -0.59 -0.22 22.47
C ALA A 18 0.09 -0.88 23.68
N ARG A 19 -0.67 -1.43 24.65
CA ARG A 19 -0.11 -2.15 25.81
C ARG A 19 0.97 -1.34 26.57
N GLY A 20 0.79 -0.02 26.64
CA GLY A 20 1.72 0.90 27.30
C GLY A 20 2.80 1.49 26.39
N ASP A 21 2.88 1.10 25.12
CA ASP A 21 3.80 1.68 24.14
C ASP A 21 3.48 3.16 23.89
N ARG A 22 4.54 3.95 23.64
CA ARG A 22 4.41 5.31 23.13
C ARG A 22 3.84 5.25 21.72
N LEU A 23 2.75 5.96 21.50
CA LEU A 23 2.08 6.04 20.21
C LEU A 23 2.45 7.34 19.48
N THR A 24 2.91 7.20 18.24
CA THR A 24 3.11 8.32 17.31
C THR A 24 2.15 8.13 16.13
N PRO A 25 1.21 9.06 15.88
CA PRO A 25 0.40 9.05 14.66
C PRO A 25 1.31 9.23 13.45
N VAL A 26 1.25 8.32 12.49
CA VAL A 26 2.09 8.35 11.28
C VAL A 26 1.29 8.47 9.99
N TRP A 27 -0.03 8.21 10.03
CA TRP A 27 -0.87 8.35 8.85
C TRP A 27 -2.34 8.61 9.21
N ARG A 28 -3.02 9.41 8.39
CA ARG A 28 -4.48 9.53 8.35
C ARG A 28 -4.97 9.37 6.91
N ASN A 29 -5.86 8.41 6.69
CA ASN A 29 -6.48 8.17 5.39
C ASN A 29 -7.70 9.08 5.14
N GLY A 30 -8.28 9.04 3.94
CA GLY A 30 -9.44 9.86 3.57
C GLY A 30 -10.75 9.47 4.26
N LEU A 31 -10.80 8.27 4.83
CA LEU A 31 -11.97 7.68 5.49
C LEU A 31 -11.95 7.86 7.02
N GLY A 32 -10.98 8.63 7.55
CA GLY A 32 -10.82 8.84 8.99
C GLY A 32 -10.05 7.75 9.72
N GLY A 33 -9.53 6.75 9.01
CA GLY A 33 -8.60 5.75 9.54
C GLY A 33 -7.24 6.37 9.91
N LEU A 34 -6.66 5.83 10.98
CA LEU A 34 -5.41 6.28 11.59
C LEU A 34 -4.42 5.11 11.66
N THR A 35 -3.16 5.42 11.38
CA THR A 35 -2.05 4.50 11.64
C THR A 35 -1.13 5.09 12.70
N PHE A 36 -0.76 4.28 13.68
CA PHE A 36 0.13 4.64 14.76
C PHE A 36 1.37 3.75 14.74
N ARG A 37 2.53 4.35 14.94
CA ARG A 37 3.76 3.65 15.31
C ARG A 37 3.78 3.52 16.83
N ALA A 38 3.89 2.28 17.31
CA ALA A 38 3.97 1.94 18.72
C ALA A 38 5.39 1.46 19.06
N GLU A 39 6.01 2.11 20.04
CA GLU A 39 7.35 1.77 20.54
C GLU A 39 7.34 1.61 22.05
N GLY A 40 8.13 0.65 22.55
CA GLY A 40 8.33 0.46 23.99
C GLY A 40 8.69 1.79 24.67
N GLY A 41 7.92 2.15 25.70
CA GLY A 41 8.18 3.34 26.51
C GLY A 41 9.51 3.22 27.26
N ASP A 42 9.93 4.31 27.92
CA ASP A 42 11.23 4.46 28.63
C ASP A 42 11.51 3.41 29.74
N ALA A 43 10.59 2.47 29.97
CA ALA A 43 10.75 1.33 30.86
C ALA A 43 11.55 0.19 30.21
N GLY A 44 12.80 0.45 29.83
CA GLY A 44 13.89 -0.54 29.71
C GLY A 44 13.70 -1.79 28.83
N GLY A 45 12.63 -1.88 28.04
CA GLY A 45 12.31 -3.05 27.22
C GLY A 45 12.61 -2.83 25.73
N SER A 46 13.39 -3.74 25.14
CA SER A 46 13.60 -3.88 23.69
C SER A 46 12.36 -4.48 22.99
N ALA A 47 11.16 -3.99 23.29
CA ALA A 47 9.96 -4.46 22.61
C ALA A 47 10.07 -4.06 21.12
N PRO A 48 9.79 -4.98 20.18
CA PRO A 48 9.85 -4.65 18.75
C PRO A 48 8.80 -3.60 18.41
N THR A 49 9.15 -2.67 17.53
CA THR A 49 8.23 -1.65 17.02
C THR A 49 7.04 -2.30 16.31
N ARG A 50 5.85 -1.78 16.56
CA ARG A 50 4.60 -2.23 15.93
C ARG A 50 3.91 -1.09 15.21
N TYR A 51 3.09 -1.43 14.21
CA TYR A 51 2.16 -0.48 13.59
C TYR A 51 0.73 -0.91 13.89
N LEU A 52 -0.09 0.05 14.30
CA LEU A 52 -1.50 -0.14 14.63
C LEU A 52 -2.31 0.69 13.64
N LYS A 53 -3.03 0.02 12.76
CA LYS A 53 -4.07 0.62 11.93
C LYS A 53 -5.40 0.49 12.64
N TRP A 54 -6.19 1.56 12.63
CA TRP A 54 -7.54 1.58 13.18
C TRP A 54 -8.40 2.52 12.32
N GLY A 55 -9.61 2.11 11.99
CA GLY A 55 -10.50 2.96 11.21
C GLY A 55 -11.94 2.45 11.22
N PRO A 56 -12.89 3.27 10.76
CA PRO A 56 -14.27 2.84 10.61
C PRO A 56 -14.35 1.72 9.57
N TRP A 57 -15.32 0.83 9.76
CA TRP A 57 -15.69 -0.12 8.72
C TRP A 57 -16.07 0.63 7.44
N ASN A 58 -15.60 0.15 6.30
CA ASN A 58 -15.95 0.68 4.99
C ASN A 58 -16.06 -0.47 3.99
N ALA A 59 -16.83 -0.25 2.92
CA ALA A 59 -17.12 -1.27 1.92
C ALA A 59 -15.98 -1.48 0.89
N GLU A 60 -14.94 -0.65 0.91
CA GLU A 60 -13.82 -0.69 -0.03
C GLU A 60 -12.69 -1.58 0.47
N THR A 61 -12.32 -1.43 1.74
CA THR A 61 -11.18 -2.11 2.36
C THR A 61 -11.57 -2.67 3.71
N SER A 62 -10.97 -3.81 4.08
CA SER A 62 -11.08 -4.38 5.41
C SER A 62 -9.70 -4.71 5.98
N MET A 63 -9.50 -4.42 7.26
CA MET A 63 -8.30 -4.77 8.00
C MET A 63 -8.11 -6.29 8.09
N ALA A 64 -9.20 -7.05 8.12
CA ALA A 64 -9.15 -8.52 8.08
C ALA A 64 -8.72 -9.02 6.69
N ALA A 65 -9.21 -8.38 5.62
CA ALA A 65 -8.82 -8.69 4.25
C ALA A 65 -7.34 -8.35 3.96
N GLU A 66 -6.83 -7.25 4.54
CA GLU A 66 -5.41 -6.91 4.51
C GLU A 66 -4.58 -7.92 5.31
N ALA A 67 -5.02 -8.33 6.51
CA ALA A 67 -4.34 -9.33 7.32
C ALA A 67 -4.16 -10.65 6.55
N GLU A 68 -5.21 -11.13 5.88
CA GLU A 68 -5.16 -12.36 5.08
C GLU A 68 -4.14 -12.26 3.95
N ARG A 69 -4.14 -11.13 3.23
CA ARG A 69 -3.21 -10.86 2.13
C ARG A 69 -1.76 -10.72 2.61
N LEU A 70 -1.52 -10.08 3.75
CA LEU A 70 -0.19 -10.00 4.37
C LEU A 70 0.32 -11.38 4.77
N VAL A 71 -0.52 -12.21 5.40
CA VAL A 71 -0.15 -13.59 5.79
C VAL A 71 0.19 -14.44 4.57
N TRP A 72 -0.56 -14.29 3.47
CA TRP A 72 -0.26 -15.02 2.24
C TRP A 72 1.02 -14.49 1.56
N ALA A 73 1.15 -13.18 1.38
CA ALA A 73 2.28 -12.55 0.69
C ALA A 73 3.61 -12.73 1.46
N GLY A 74 3.57 -12.74 2.79
CA GLY A 74 4.74 -12.93 3.66
C GLY A 74 5.44 -14.27 3.50
N ARG A 75 4.84 -15.23 2.80
CA ARG A 75 5.47 -16.50 2.41
C ARG A 75 6.49 -16.34 1.27
N TYR A 76 6.41 -15.24 0.52
CA TYR A 76 7.14 -15.04 -0.73
C TYR A 76 7.96 -13.74 -0.75
N THR A 77 7.52 -12.70 -0.04
CA THR A 77 8.13 -11.37 -0.11
C THR A 77 8.14 -10.66 1.25
N ARG A 78 8.89 -9.56 1.34
CA ARG A 78 9.02 -8.76 2.58
C ARG A 78 7.82 -7.84 2.77
N VAL A 79 6.99 -8.18 3.74
CA VAL A 79 5.79 -7.44 4.18
C VAL A 79 5.70 -7.49 5.71
N PRO A 80 4.91 -6.63 6.35
CA PRO A 80 4.68 -6.69 7.79
C PRO A 80 4.10 -8.04 8.25
N GLU A 81 4.65 -8.61 9.32
CA GLU A 81 4.05 -9.75 10.01
C GLU A 81 2.78 -9.31 10.74
N VAL A 82 1.68 -10.03 10.54
CA VAL A 82 0.42 -9.79 11.26
C VAL A 82 0.51 -10.34 12.68
N LEU A 83 0.30 -9.47 13.67
CA LEU A 83 0.33 -9.83 15.09
C LEU A 83 -1.07 -10.02 15.67
N GLU A 84 -2.02 -9.16 15.28
CA GLU A 84 -3.39 -9.17 15.79
C GLU A 84 -4.29 -8.36 14.83
N HIS A 85 -5.53 -8.79 14.61
CA HIS A 85 -6.56 -7.97 13.95
C HIS A 85 -7.93 -8.24 14.56
N GLY A 86 -8.88 -7.33 14.39
CA GLY A 86 -10.23 -7.48 14.93
C GLY A 86 -11.17 -6.34 14.56
N ALA A 87 -12.42 -6.44 15.02
CA ALA A 87 -13.47 -5.46 14.77
C ALA A 87 -14.46 -5.40 15.96
N ASP A 88 -15.17 -4.28 16.09
CA ASP A 88 -16.25 -4.09 17.08
C ASP A 88 -17.58 -3.62 16.48
N GLY A 89 -17.79 -3.87 15.19
CA GLY A 89 -19.03 -3.57 14.45
C GLY A 89 -19.08 -2.15 13.87
N GLU A 90 -18.33 -1.22 14.45
CA GLU A 90 -18.15 0.13 13.90
C GLU A 90 -16.75 0.34 13.33
N HIS A 91 -15.73 -0.24 13.97
CA HIS A 91 -14.34 -0.06 13.59
C HIS A 91 -13.63 -1.40 13.42
N GLU A 92 -12.54 -1.38 12.66
CA GLU A 92 -11.61 -2.48 12.52
C GLU A 92 -10.19 -2.03 12.91
N TRP A 93 -9.36 -2.99 13.28
CA TRP A 93 -7.94 -2.76 13.55
C TRP A 93 -7.06 -3.88 13.03
N LEU A 94 -5.82 -3.50 12.71
CA LEU A 94 -4.74 -4.39 12.32
C LEU A 94 -3.46 -3.95 13.04
N VAL A 95 -2.80 -4.90 13.70
CA VAL A 95 -1.52 -4.73 14.38
C VAL A 95 -0.48 -5.58 13.67
N THR A 96 0.61 -4.95 13.25
CA THR A 96 1.71 -5.63 12.56
C THR A 96 3.06 -5.35 13.21
N ALA A 97 4.03 -6.25 13.01
CA ALA A 97 5.42 -5.97 13.30
C ALA A 97 5.97 -4.95 12.29
N ALA A 98 6.86 -4.07 12.74
CA ALA A 98 7.53 -3.14 11.84
C ALA A 98 8.48 -3.85 10.88
N VAL A 99 8.44 -3.44 9.61
CA VAL A 99 9.51 -3.74 8.64
C VAL A 99 10.61 -2.70 8.82
N ALA A 100 11.87 -3.14 8.88
CA ALA A 100 13.01 -2.25 9.01
C ALA A 100 13.19 -1.42 7.74
N GLY A 101 12.84 -0.14 7.79
CA GLY A 101 12.95 0.78 6.66
C GLY A 101 12.10 2.03 6.88
N ARG A 102 12.19 2.97 5.95
CA ARG A 102 11.40 4.20 5.92
C ARG A 102 10.52 4.19 4.69
N SER A 103 9.32 4.74 4.79
CA SER A 103 8.48 4.97 3.61
C SER A 103 9.23 5.82 2.59
N ALA A 104 9.05 5.59 1.29
CA ALA A 104 9.69 6.37 0.24
C ALA A 104 9.29 7.86 0.24
N VAL A 105 8.30 8.26 1.06
CA VAL A 105 7.95 9.67 1.33
C VAL A 105 8.45 10.20 2.67
N ASP A 106 9.30 9.46 3.39
CA ASP A 106 10.04 10.00 4.54
C ASP A 106 10.90 11.20 4.10
N PRO A 107 11.08 12.23 4.95
CA PRO A 107 11.91 13.40 4.61
C PRO A 107 13.30 13.06 4.07
N ARG A 108 13.89 11.93 4.50
CA ARG A 108 15.17 11.41 3.98
C ARG A 108 15.13 11.12 2.48
N TRP A 109 14.02 10.59 1.98
CA TRP A 109 13.83 10.16 0.59
C TRP A 109 13.16 11.22 -0.27
N LEU A 110 12.33 12.09 0.32
CA LEU A 110 11.87 13.31 -0.36
C LEU A 110 13.04 14.22 -0.75
N ALA A 111 14.12 14.23 0.03
CA ALA A 111 15.35 14.95 -0.28
C ALA A 111 16.23 14.26 -1.35
N ASP A 112 15.91 13.02 -1.73
CA ASP A 112 16.61 12.26 -2.78
C ASP A 112 15.62 11.46 -3.66
N PRO A 113 14.80 12.15 -4.48
CA PRO A 113 13.78 11.50 -5.28
C PRO A 113 14.33 10.52 -6.32
N ALA A 114 15.54 10.76 -6.83
CA ALA A 114 16.16 9.86 -7.81
C ALA A 114 16.38 8.46 -7.24
N THR A 115 16.91 8.37 -6.02
CA THR A 115 17.05 7.10 -5.31
C THR A 115 15.69 6.50 -5.00
N ALA A 116 14.75 7.30 -4.49
CA ALA A 116 13.44 6.81 -4.08
C ALA A 116 12.64 6.23 -5.27
N VAL A 117 12.58 6.95 -6.39
CA VAL A 117 11.90 6.52 -7.62
C VAL A 117 12.49 5.23 -8.17
N ARG A 118 13.82 5.11 -8.20
CA ARG A 118 14.49 3.88 -8.61
C ARG A 118 14.09 2.71 -7.71
N VAL A 119 14.12 2.89 -6.38
CA VAL A 119 13.77 1.84 -5.42
C VAL A 119 12.30 1.45 -5.50
N VAL A 120 11.39 2.39 -5.75
CA VAL A 120 9.96 2.09 -5.95
C VAL A 120 9.77 1.21 -7.18
N GLY A 121 10.39 1.55 -8.32
CA GLY A 121 10.31 0.74 -9.53
C GLY A 121 10.91 -0.66 -9.36
N GLU A 122 12.12 -0.75 -8.79
CA GLU A 122 12.81 -2.02 -8.49
C GLU A 122 12.03 -2.86 -7.47
N GLY A 123 11.48 -2.23 -6.43
CA GLY A 123 10.68 -2.87 -5.39
C GLY A 123 9.40 -3.47 -5.95
N LEU A 124 8.65 -2.69 -6.74
CA LEU A 124 7.44 -3.18 -7.40
C LEU A 124 7.76 -4.37 -8.33
N ARG A 125 8.89 -4.30 -9.05
CA ARG A 125 9.34 -5.44 -9.86
C ARG A 125 9.65 -6.67 -9.02
N ALA A 126 10.36 -6.49 -7.89
CA ALA A 126 10.68 -7.58 -6.98
C ALA A 126 9.41 -8.22 -6.38
N LEU A 127 8.37 -7.43 -6.10
CA LEU A 127 7.06 -7.94 -5.66
C LEU A 127 6.43 -8.83 -6.74
N HIS A 128 6.32 -8.31 -7.97
CA HIS A 128 5.69 -9.01 -9.09
C HIS A 128 6.43 -10.28 -9.53
N ASP A 129 7.76 -10.30 -9.39
CA ASP A 129 8.56 -11.49 -9.72
C ASP A 129 8.52 -12.55 -8.59
N ALA A 130 8.33 -12.15 -7.32
CA ALA A 130 8.32 -13.07 -6.18
C ALA A 130 6.97 -13.77 -5.96
N LEU A 131 5.85 -13.10 -6.22
CA LEU A 131 4.52 -13.62 -5.90
C LEU A 131 3.98 -14.55 -7.01
N PRO A 132 3.64 -15.81 -6.68
CA PRO A 132 3.18 -16.78 -7.67
C PRO A 132 1.73 -16.55 -8.07
N VAL A 133 1.50 -16.16 -9.33
CA VAL A 133 0.14 -15.96 -9.90
C VAL A 133 -0.73 -17.21 -9.77
N ALA A 134 -0.16 -18.40 -10.01
CA ALA A 134 -0.89 -19.66 -9.98
C ALA A 134 -1.42 -20.04 -8.58
N ASP A 135 -0.78 -19.54 -7.51
CA ASP A 135 -1.12 -19.86 -6.12
C ASP A 135 -1.82 -18.69 -5.40
N CYS A 136 -2.08 -17.59 -6.11
CA CYS A 136 -2.75 -16.42 -5.54
C CYS A 136 -4.27 -16.64 -5.50
N PRO A 137 -4.90 -16.62 -4.32
CA PRO A 137 -6.34 -16.83 -4.19
C PRO A 137 -7.16 -15.56 -4.43
N PHE A 138 -6.50 -14.41 -4.63
CA PHE A 138 -7.15 -13.11 -4.69
C PHE A 138 -7.23 -12.62 -6.14
N ASP A 139 -8.43 -12.23 -6.57
CA ASP A 139 -8.66 -11.58 -7.86
C ASP A 139 -8.68 -10.06 -7.66
N TRP A 140 -7.94 -9.34 -8.51
CA TRP A 140 -7.96 -7.88 -8.58
C TRP A 140 -8.03 -7.39 -10.04
N GLY A 141 -8.56 -8.23 -10.93
CA GLY A 141 -8.79 -7.87 -12.34
C GLY A 141 -9.81 -6.74 -12.51
N VAL A 142 -9.83 -6.14 -13.69
CA VAL A 142 -10.70 -4.99 -14.02
C VAL A 142 -12.17 -5.27 -13.72
N HIS A 143 -12.71 -6.41 -14.15
CA HIS A 143 -14.12 -6.74 -13.90
C HIS A 143 -14.45 -6.85 -12.41
N ALA A 144 -13.55 -7.41 -11.59
CA ALA A 144 -13.74 -7.51 -10.14
C ALA A 144 -13.73 -6.11 -9.48
N ARG A 145 -12.81 -5.23 -9.92
CA ARG A 145 -12.73 -3.84 -9.46
C ARG A 145 -13.98 -3.04 -9.83
N VAL A 146 -14.43 -3.14 -11.08
CA VAL A 146 -15.66 -2.51 -11.56
C VAL A 146 -16.87 -3.01 -10.77
N ALA A 147 -16.98 -4.33 -10.57
CA ALA A 147 -18.08 -4.90 -9.79
C ALA A 147 -18.09 -4.40 -8.33
N ASN A 148 -16.92 -4.30 -7.69
CA ASN A 148 -16.79 -3.72 -6.35
C ASN A 148 -17.21 -2.24 -6.31
N ALA A 149 -16.76 -1.43 -7.29
CA ALA A 149 -17.11 -0.02 -7.39
C ALA A 149 -18.64 0.17 -7.56
N LEU A 150 -19.26 -0.60 -8.44
CA LEU A 150 -20.72 -0.58 -8.65
C LEU A 150 -21.49 -0.99 -7.38
N GLN A 151 -21.01 -1.99 -6.64
CA GLN A 151 -21.60 -2.37 -5.34
C GLN A 151 -21.53 -1.25 -4.30
N ARG A 152 -20.51 -0.40 -4.38
CA ARG A 152 -20.33 0.80 -3.55
C ARG A 152 -21.12 2.01 -4.07
N GLY A 153 -21.86 1.87 -5.17
CA GLY A 153 -22.64 2.95 -5.78
C GLY A 153 -21.79 3.95 -6.58
N ILE A 154 -20.58 3.57 -6.98
CA ILE A 154 -19.69 4.37 -7.82
C ILE A 154 -20.07 4.14 -9.28
N GLU A 155 -20.28 5.22 -10.03
CA GLU A 155 -20.47 5.17 -11.48
C GLU A 155 -19.10 5.07 -12.16
N VAL A 156 -18.86 3.97 -12.87
CA VAL A 156 -17.63 3.75 -13.62
C VAL A 156 -17.85 4.16 -15.08
N PRO A 157 -16.98 5.03 -15.66
CA PRO A 157 -17.03 5.41 -17.07
C PRO A 157 -17.08 4.20 -18.02
N GLU A 158 -17.88 4.31 -19.09
CA GLU A 158 -18.11 3.20 -20.04
C GLU A 158 -16.81 2.74 -20.72
N GLU A 159 -15.90 3.68 -21.01
CA GLU A 159 -14.58 3.42 -21.59
C GLU A 159 -13.66 2.58 -20.70
N LEU A 160 -13.95 2.47 -19.40
CA LEU A 160 -13.19 1.66 -18.44
C LEU A 160 -13.74 0.24 -18.27
N LEU A 161 -14.93 -0.05 -18.81
CA LEU A 161 -15.56 -1.38 -18.69
C LEU A 161 -14.85 -2.43 -19.54
N GLU A 162 -14.20 -2.02 -20.64
CA GLU A 162 -13.46 -2.87 -21.56
C GLU A 162 -11.94 -2.63 -21.42
N PRO A 163 -11.19 -3.52 -20.76
CA PRO A 163 -9.76 -3.33 -20.56
C PRO A 163 -8.93 -3.52 -21.83
N PRO A 164 -7.74 -2.89 -21.92
CA PRO A 164 -6.77 -3.26 -22.94
C PRO A 164 -6.37 -4.73 -22.77
N SER A 165 -5.82 -5.32 -23.84
CA SER A 165 -5.30 -6.69 -23.76
C SER A 165 -4.27 -6.82 -22.64
N ILE A 166 -4.30 -7.96 -21.95
CA ILE A 166 -3.33 -8.27 -20.89
C ILE A 166 -1.93 -8.32 -21.50
N ASP A 167 -1.03 -7.53 -20.94
CA ASP A 167 0.40 -7.54 -21.24
C ASP A 167 1.09 -8.65 -20.42
N ARG A 168 0.87 -8.66 -19.10
CA ARG A 168 1.34 -9.74 -18.22
C ARG A 168 0.54 -9.78 -16.92
N LEU A 169 -0.03 -10.95 -16.63
CA LEU A 169 -0.58 -11.22 -15.29
C LEU A 169 0.54 -11.32 -14.26
N VAL A 170 0.36 -10.61 -13.16
CA VAL A 170 1.18 -10.64 -11.95
C VAL A 170 0.26 -10.60 -10.74
N VAL A 171 0.81 -10.83 -9.55
CA VAL A 171 0.09 -10.50 -8.32
C VAL A 171 0.41 -9.05 -7.98
N CYS A 172 -0.55 -8.17 -8.21
CA CYS A 172 -0.44 -6.75 -7.93
C CYS A 172 -0.58 -6.47 -6.43
N HIS A 173 0.12 -5.44 -5.96
CA HIS A 173 -0.05 -4.78 -4.68
C HIS A 173 -1.48 -4.24 -4.48
N GLY A 174 -2.07 -3.65 -5.53
CA GLY A 174 -3.41 -3.06 -5.48
C GLY A 174 -3.47 -1.61 -5.00
N ASP A 175 -2.35 -1.08 -4.49
CA ASP A 175 -2.15 0.32 -4.14
C ASP A 175 -0.65 0.64 -4.18
N ALA A 176 -0.02 0.44 -5.34
CA ALA A 176 1.42 0.61 -5.52
C ALA A 176 1.90 2.09 -5.49
N CYS A 177 1.17 2.97 -4.81
CA CYS A 177 1.57 4.36 -4.61
C CYS A 177 2.90 4.43 -3.84
N VAL A 178 3.71 5.44 -4.15
CA VAL A 178 5.05 5.67 -3.56
C VAL A 178 5.12 5.49 -2.02
N PRO A 179 4.17 6.00 -1.19
CA PRO A 179 4.25 5.85 0.26
C PRO A 179 4.32 4.41 0.77
N ASN A 180 3.82 3.46 -0.02
CA ASN A 180 3.66 2.05 0.36
C ASN A 180 4.92 1.20 0.08
N THR A 181 5.96 1.79 -0.52
CA THR A 181 7.29 1.18 -0.62
C THR A 181 8.18 1.61 0.53
N LEU A 182 8.82 0.64 1.19
CA LEU A 182 9.81 0.90 2.22
C LEU A 182 11.24 0.79 1.67
N VAL A 183 12.11 1.67 2.14
CA VAL A 183 13.50 1.81 1.71
C VAL A 183 14.42 1.76 2.94
N HIS A 184 15.45 0.92 2.89
CA HIS A 184 16.52 0.86 3.89
C HIS A 184 17.39 2.12 3.85
N ASP A 185 18.07 2.47 4.95
CA ASP A 185 18.90 3.68 5.03
C ASP A 185 20.04 3.73 4.00
N ASP A 186 20.44 2.58 3.44
CA ASP A 186 21.42 2.44 2.36
C ASP A 186 20.84 2.63 0.94
N GLY A 187 19.54 2.87 0.81
CA GLY A 187 18.86 3.05 -0.47
C GLY A 187 18.50 1.74 -1.19
N ALA A 188 18.49 0.61 -0.48
CA ALA A 188 17.94 -0.64 -0.97
C ALA A 188 16.44 -0.79 -0.65
N TRP A 189 15.71 -1.54 -1.48
CA TRP A 189 14.31 -1.91 -1.20
C TRP A 189 14.21 -2.71 0.10
N ALA A 190 13.24 -2.39 0.96
CA ALA A 190 13.01 -3.03 2.25
C ALA A 190 11.76 -3.91 2.31
N GLY A 191 10.71 -3.53 1.58
CA GLY A 191 9.43 -4.25 1.59
C GLY A 191 8.27 -3.36 1.13
N HIS A 192 7.05 -3.90 1.19
CA HIS A 192 5.81 -3.17 0.93
C HIS A 192 4.87 -3.24 2.12
N VAL A 193 4.00 -2.24 2.24
CA VAL A 193 2.92 -2.15 3.24
C VAL A 193 1.60 -1.84 2.54
N ASP A 194 0.46 -1.96 3.23
CA ASP A 194 -0.85 -1.59 2.68
C ASP A 194 -1.34 -2.51 1.54
N LEU A 195 -1.23 -3.84 1.76
CA LEU A 195 -1.59 -4.86 0.79
C LEU A 195 -3.10 -5.22 0.83
N GLY A 196 -3.97 -4.29 1.20
CA GLY A 196 -5.41 -4.55 1.39
C GLY A 196 -6.12 -4.98 0.11
N ALA A 197 -5.64 -4.51 -1.04
CA ALA A 197 -6.20 -4.79 -2.36
C ALA A 197 -5.37 -5.78 -3.19
N LEU A 198 -4.36 -6.44 -2.60
CA LEU A 198 -3.50 -7.37 -3.32
C LEU A 198 -4.32 -8.45 -4.04
N GLY A 199 -3.95 -8.72 -5.30
CA GLY A 199 -4.58 -9.76 -6.11
C GLY A 199 -4.05 -9.81 -7.54
N VAL A 200 -4.46 -10.83 -8.28
CA VAL A 200 -4.03 -11.04 -9.66
C VAL A 200 -4.64 -9.99 -10.58
N ALA A 201 -3.80 -9.28 -11.33
CA ALA A 201 -4.20 -8.35 -12.37
C ALA A 201 -3.08 -8.19 -13.41
N ASP A 202 -3.32 -7.36 -14.44
CA ASP A 202 -2.26 -6.93 -15.34
C ASP A 202 -1.23 -6.06 -14.60
N ARG A 203 0.07 -6.23 -14.89
CA ARG A 203 1.15 -5.47 -14.23
C ARG A 203 1.01 -3.95 -14.35
N TRP A 204 0.37 -3.45 -15.40
CA TRP A 204 0.17 -2.00 -15.56
C TRP A 204 -0.87 -1.45 -14.57
N ALA A 205 -1.72 -2.29 -13.99
CA ALA A 205 -2.66 -1.89 -12.94
C ALA A 205 -1.95 -1.31 -11.70
N ASP A 206 -0.76 -1.80 -11.39
CA ASP A 206 0.10 -1.21 -10.37
C ASP A 206 1.10 -0.22 -10.95
N LEU A 207 1.77 -0.56 -12.06
CA LEU A 207 2.88 0.24 -12.58
C LEU A 207 2.43 1.65 -12.99
N ALA A 208 1.22 1.77 -13.57
CA ALA A 208 0.65 3.08 -13.90
C ALA A 208 0.40 3.93 -12.64
N VAL A 209 -0.11 3.31 -11.57
CA VAL A 209 -0.42 3.98 -10.30
C VAL A 209 0.87 4.39 -9.58
N ALA A 210 1.87 3.52 -9.56
CA ALA A 210 3.20 3.81 -9.03
C ALA A 210 3.81 5.01 -9.78
N ALA A 211 3.83 4.98 -11.11
CA ALA A 211 4.35 6.05 -11.95
C ALA A 211 3.60 7.38 -11.77
N MET A 212 2.26 7.35 -11.72
CA MET A 212 1.42 8.52 -11.47
C MET A 212 1.71 9.14 -10.09
N SER A 213 1.81 8.30 -9.06
CA SER A 213 2.01 8.76 -7.68
C SER A 213 3.35 9.44 -7.43
N THR A 214 4.36 9.23 -8.28
CA THR A 214 5.62 10.00 -8.23
C THR A 214 5.38 11.50 -8.41
N GLY A 215 4.43 11.88 -9.28
CA GLY A 215 4.08 13.27 -9.55
C GLY A 215 3.57 14.00 -8.31
N TRP A 216 2.77 13.31 -7.48
CA TRP A 216 2.19 13.86 -6.26
C TRP A 216 3.21 14.00 -5.12
N ASN A 217 4.20 13.12 -5.08
CA ASN A 217 5.13 13.02 -3.96
C ASN A 217 6.47 13.73 -4.22
N TYR A 218 6.95 13.75 -5.46
CA TYR A 218 8.27 14.27 -5.84
C TYR A 218 8.21 15.41 -6.87
N GLY A 219 7.04 15.73 -7.41
CA GLY A 219 6.87 16.66 -8.52
C GLY A 219 6.96 15.97 -9.90
N PRO A 220 6.81 16.73 -10.99
CA PRO A 220 6.74 16.18 -12.34
C PRO A 220 8.09 15.60 -12.82
N GLY A 221 8.03 14.66 -13.79
CA GLY A 221 9.20 14.18 -14.52
C GLY A 221 9.77 12.83 -14.06
N TRP A 222 9.13 12.14 -13.13
CA TRP A 222 9.63 10.88 -12.56
C TRP A 222 8.96 9.60 -13.10
N SER A 223 7.84 9.72 -13.82
CA SER A 223 7.08 8.57 -14.33
C SER A 223 7.94 7.64 -15.21
N ASP A 224 8.66 8.19 -16.19
CA ASP A 224 9.52 7.39 -17.07
C ASP A 224 10.69 6.74 -16.32
N ALA A 225 11.26 7.44 -15.33
CA ALA A 225 12.34 6.90 -14.52
C ALA A 225 11.87 5.72 -13.65
N LEU A 226 10.64 5.77 -13.13
CA LEU A 226 10.03 4.66 -12.40
C LEU A 226 9.81 3.45 -13.31
N ILE A 227 9.26 3.66 -14.51
CA ILE A 227 9.00 2.60 -15.49
C ILE A 227 10.31 1.96 -15.94
N ALA A 228 11.34 2.76 -16.19
CA ALA A 228 12.68 2.28 -16.52
C ALA A 228 13.29 1.45 -15.37
N ALA A 229 13.12 1.88 -14.12
CA ALA A 229 13.58 1.13 -12.94
C ALA A 229 12.84 -0.20 -12.75
N TYR A 230 11.55 -0.26 -13.09
CA TYR A 230 10.78 -1.51 -13.13
C TYR A 230 11.27 -2.47 -14.25
N GLY A 231 11.83 -1.90 -15.32
CA GLY A 231 12.52 -2.64 -16.38
C GLY A 231 11.62 -3.04 -17.55
N VAL A 232 10.74 -2.14 -18.00
CA VAL A 232 9.89 -2.30 -19.19
C VAL A 232 9.90 -1.04 -20.05
N GLU A 233 9.52 -1.17 -21.32
CA GLU A 233 9.27 -0.01 -22.18
C GLU A 233 7.96 0.69 -21.78
N PRO A 234 7.89 2.03 -21.84
CA PRO A 234 6.65 2.76 -21.58
C PRO A 234 5.52 2.37 -22.52
N ASP A 235 4.33 2.13 -21.95
CA ASP A 235 3.08 1.97 -22.69
C ASP A 235 2.09 3.08 -22.31
N PRO A 236 2.01 4.19 -23.06
CA PRO A 236 1.16 5.32 -22.70
C PRO A 236 -0.33 4.98 -22.65
N LEU A 237 -0.80 4.02 -23.46
CA LEU A 237 -2.22 3.64 -23.51
C LEU A 237 -2.61 2.88 -22.24
N ARG A 238 -1.80 1.89 -21.84
CA ARG A 238 -2.03 1.15 -20.59
C ARG A 238 -1.83 2.04 -19.37
N GLN A 239 -0.83 2.94 -19.39
CA GLN A 239 -0.62 3.90 -18.31
C GLN A 239 -1.84 4.79 -18.08
N ALA A 240 -2.38 5.40 -19.13
CA ALA A 240 -3.57 6.24 -19.03
C ALA A 240 -4.77 5.43 -18.52
N TYR A 241 -5.04 4.28 -19.16
CA TYR A 241 -6.17 3.42 -18.79
C TYR A 241 -6.14 3.00 -17.32
N TYR A 242 -5.01 2.49 -16.82
CA TYR A 242 -4.94 1.99 -15.45
C TYR A 242 -4.88 3.12 -14.40
N ALA A 243 -4.36 4.30 -14.75
CA ALA A 243 -4.45 5.48 -13.91
C ALA A 243 -5.92 5.95 -13.79
N ASP A 244 -6.65 6.00 -14.90
CA ASP A 244 -8.07 6.39 -14.92
C ASP A 244 -8.94 5.35 -14.18
N LEU A 245 -8.69 4.06 -14.39
CA LEU A 245 -9.36 2.98 -13.65
C LEU A 245 -9.13 3.09 -12.15
N TRP A 246 -7.91 3.40 -11.70
CA TRP A 246 -7.63 3.60 -10.27
C TRP A 246 -8.36 4.80 -9.67
N ASN A 247 -8.53 5.89 -10.41
CA ASN A 247 -9.32 7.03 -9.94
C ASN A 247 -10.84 6.77 -9.95
N ALA A 248 -11.31 5.83 -10.78
CA ALA A 248 -12.72 5.55 -11.00
C ALA A 248 -13.29 4.39 -10.15
N THR A 249 -12.45 3.60 -9.48
CA THR A 249 -12.87 2.42 -8.68
C THR A 249 -12.32 2.50 -7.26
#